data_AF-A0A257AUA1-F1
#
_entry.id   AF-A0A257AUA1-F1
#
_cell.length_a   1.000
_cell.length_b   1.000
_cell.length_c   1.000
_cell.angle_alpha   90.00
_cell.angle_beta   90.00
_cell.angle_gamma   90.00
#
_symmetry.space_group_name_H-M   'P 1'
#
loop_
_entity.id
_entity.type
_entity.pdbx_description
1 polymer ?
#
loop_
_entity_poly.entity_id
_entity_poly.type
_entity_poly.pdbx_seq_one_letter_code
_entity_poly.pdbx_strand_id
1 'polypeptide(L)' 'MATKRTFQPSVVKRKRTHGFLVRMKSRGGRA' A
#
# COMPACT_ATOMS: atom_id res chain seq x y z
N MET A 1 -19.36 21.10 7.00
CA MET A 1 -18.79 20.18 6.00
C MET A 1 -17.84 19.22 6.70
N ALA A 2 -18.02 17.91 6.55
CA ALA A 2 -17.07 16.94 7.10
C ALA A 2 -15.79 16.94 6.25
N THR A 3 -14.62 17.16 6.86
CA THR A 3 -13.34 17.07 6.16
C THR A 3 -13.03 15.61 5.86
N LYS A 4 -12.75 15.28 4.59
CA LYS A 4 -12.37 13.92 4.22
C LYS A 4 -11.01 13.59 4.82
N ARG A 5 -10.93 12.51 5.59
CA ARG A 5 -9.65 12.04 6.15
C ARG A 5 -8.77 11.50 5.02
N THR A 6 -7.46 11.68 5.17
CA THR A 6 -6.46 11.32 4.14
C THR A 6 -6.45 9.83 3.86
N PHE A 7 -6.59 9.02 4.90
CA PHE A 7 -6.67 7.58 4.76
C PHE A 7 -8.08 7.15 4.34
N GLN A 8 -8.18 6.61 3.14
CA GLN A 8 -9.38 5.96 2.61
C GLN A 8 -9.06 4.47 2.42
N PRO A 9 -9.55 3.59 3.31
CA PRO A 9 -9.13 2.20 3.32
C PRO A 9 -9.60 1.50 2.05
N SER A 10 -8.68 0.79 1.40
CA SER A 10 -9.01 -0.11 0.28
C SER A 10 -8.06 -1.31 0.28
N VAL A 11 -8.64 -2.50 0.40
CA VAL A 11 -7.88 -3.76 0.50
C VAL A 11 -7.11 -4.03 -0.78
N VAL A 12 -7.71 -3.75 -1.93
CA VAL A 12 -7.08 -3.93 -3.25
C VAL A 12 -5.85 -3.05 -3.40
N LYS A 13 -5.96 -1.74 -3.11
CA LYS A 13 -4.81 -0.82 -3.21
C LYS A 13 -3.70 -1.24 -2.26
N ARG A 14 -4.04 -1.53 -0.99
CA ARG A 14 -3.07 -1.97 0.01
C ARG A 14 -2.28 -3.22 -0.43
N LYS A 15 -2.96 -4.26 -0.93
CA LYS A 15 -2.29 -5.48 -1.38
C LYS A 15 -1.41 -5.25 -2.62
N ARG A 16 -1.82 -4.40 -3.55
CA ARG A 16 -1.08 -4.09 -4.80
C ARG A 16 0.12 -3.16 -4.59
N THR A 17 0.11 -2.29 -3.59
CA THR A 17 1.20 -1.33 -3.35
C THR A 17 2.11 -1.73 -2.19
N HIS A 18 1.57 -2.44 -1.18
CA HIS A 18 2.28 -2.74 0.05
C HIS A 18 2.37 -4.24 0.37
N GLY A 19 1.87 -5.11 -0.52
CA GLY A 19 1.90 -6.56 -0.32
C GLY A 19 3.32 -7.15 -0.40
N PHE A 20 3.46 -8.37 0.12
CA PHE A 20 4.72 -9.12 0.16
C PHE A 20 5.39 -9.23 -1.22
N LEU A 21 4.62 -9.61 -2.25
CA LEU A 21 5.13 -9.74 -3.62
C LEU A 21 5.74 -8.43 -4.16
N VAL A 22 5.17 -7.28 -3.77
CA VAL A 22 5.65 -5.95 -4.20
C VAL A 22 6.98 -5.62 -3.53
N ARG A 23 7.13 -5.97 -2.25
CA ARG A 23 8.39 -5.79 -1.50
C ARG A 23 9.49 -6.68 -2.08
N MET A 24 9.18 -7.93 -2.38
CA MET A 24 10.14 -8.89 -2.92
C MET A 24 10.60 -8.56 -4.36
N LYS A 25 9.87 -7.72 -5.10
CA LYS A 25 10.19 -7.38 -6.50
C LYS A 25 11.49 -6.57 -6.64
N SER A 26 11.83 -5.70 -5.69
CA SER A 26 13.00 -4.82 -5.79
C SER A 26 14.13 -5.26 -4.87
N ARG A 27 15.38 -4.87 -5.17
CA ARG A 27 16.52 -5.16 -4.27
C ARG A 27 16.36 -4.45 -2.92
N GLY A 28 15.94 -3.18 -2.93
CA GLY A 28 15.71 -2.40 -1.70
C GLY A 28 14.47 -2.82 -0.90
N GLY A 29 13.50 -3.49 -1.51
CA GLY A 29 12.34 -4.04 -0.80
C GLY A 29 12.57 -5.43 -0.18
N ARG A 30 13.66 -6.10 -0.59
CA ARG A 30 14.12 -7.39 -0.03
C ARG A 30 15.15 -7.23 1.10
N ALA A 31 15.77 -6.06 1.20
CA ALA A 31 16.79 -5.74 2.18
C ALA A 31 16.20 -5.64 3.59
#